data_AF-A0A353NAY4-F1
#
_entry.id   AF-A0A353NAY4-F1
#
_cell.length_a   1.000
_cell.length_b   1.000
_cell.length_c   1.000
_cell.angle_alpha   90.00
_cell.angle_beta   90.00
_cell.angle_gamma   90.00
#
_symmetry.space_group_name_H-M   'P 1'
#
loop_
_entity.id
_entity.type
_entity.pdbx_description
1 polymer ?
#
loop_
_entity_poly.entity_id
_entity_poly.type
_entity_poly.pdbx_seq_one_letter_code
_entity_poly.pdbx_strand_id
1 'polypeptide(L)'
;MNSSSSFEKTIAILKKYNRFTIGCHVHPDGDSIGSLLAMGLSLEKSGKLVDMILPEGEPLLFNFLPGINKTKSVSTLQPEVVISLDCAERSRLHIPPEVFTSKPLLVNIDHHISNTGFGEVNLVISDAAAAGQIVYQLLDLGGFPLDS
;
A
#
# COMPACT_ATOMS: atom_id res chain seq x y z
N MET A 1 -6.59 -8.67 18.55
CA MET A 1 -6.23 -9.65 17.50
C MET A 1 -4.71 -9.73 17.49
N ASN A 2 -4.12 -10.93 17.52
CA ASN A 2 -2.65 -11.05 17.51
C ASN A 2 -2.10 -10.44 16.22
N SER A 3 -1.28 -9.40 16.35
CA SER A 3 -0.63 -8.72 15.22
C SER A 3 0.10 -9.71 14.31
N SER A 4 0.74 -10.74 14.88
CA SER A 4 1.38 -11.84 14.15
C SER A 4 0.46 -12.51 13.12
N SER A 5 -0.82 -12.72 13.46
CA SER A 5 -1.79 -13.35 12.53
C SER A 5 -2.17 -12.45 11.36
N SER A 6 -2.23 -11.12 11.56
CA SER A 6 -2.51 -10.17 10.48
C SER A 6 -1.30 -10.02 9.55
N PHE A 7 -0.08 -10.00 10.10
CA PHE A 7 1.15 -10.01 9.29
C PHE A 7 1.22 -11.25 8.41
N GLU A 8 1.06 -12.44 8.98
CA GLU A 8 1.10 -13.71 8.24
C GLU A 8 0.05 -13.74 7.11
N LYS A 9 -1.18 -13.31 7.40
CA LYS A 9 -2.25 -13.25 6.41
C LYS A 9 -1.92 -12.28 5.27
N THR A 10 -1.40 -11.10 5.58
CA THR A 10 -1.00 -10.11 4.57
C THR A 10 0.17 -10.62 3.73
N ILE A 11 1.20 -11.21 4.34
CA ILE A 11 2.34 -11.83 3.62
C ILE A 11 1.85 -12.92 2.67
N ALA A 12 0.93 -13.78 3.10
CA ALA A 12 0.37 -14.84 2.26
C ALA A 12 -0.33 -14.26 1.01
N ILE A 13 -1.03 -13.13 1.15
CA ILE A 13 -1.67 -12.42 0.03
C ILE A 13 -0.61 -11.87 -0.93
N LEU A 14 0.40 -11.17 -0.41
CA LEU A 14 1.47 -10.60 -1.24
C LEU A 14 2.22 -11.68 -2.03
N LYS A 15 2.42 -12.87 -1.44
CA LYS A 15 3.05 -14.01 -2.13
C LYS A 15 2.14 -14.62 -3.19
N LYS A 16 0.85 -14.79 -2.88
CA LYS A 16 -0.14 -15.48 -3.73
C LYS A 16 -0.52 -14.72 -5.01
N TYR A 17 -0.77 -13.42 -4.91
CA TYR A 17 -1.30 -12.62 -6.03
C TYR A 17 -0.21 -11.95 -6.84
N ASN A 18 -0.50 -11.54 -8.08
CA ASN A 18 0.50 -11.00 -9.00
C ASN A 18 0.19 -9.59 -9.52
N ARG A 19 -1.05 -9.11 -9.44
CA ARG A 19 -1.44 -7.78 -9.90
C ARG A 19 -1.97 -6.92 -8.77
N PHE A 20 -1.24 -5.85 -8.46
CA PHE A 20 -1.51 -4.98 -7.33
C PHE A 20 -1.75 -3.54 -7.79
N THR A 21 -2.77 -2.90 -7.24
CA THR A 21 -2.87 -1.44 -7.25
C THR A 21 -2.66 -0.96 -5.82
N ILE A 22 -1.78 0.02 -5.62
CA ILE A 22 -1.45 0.55 -4.30
C ILE A 22 -1.78 2.03 -4.30
N GLY A 23 -2.40 2.50 -3.23
CA GLY A 23 -2.63 3.93 -3.03
C GLY A 23 -2.70 4.27 -1.55
N CYS A 24 -2.77 5.57 -1.29
CA CYS A 24 -2.76 6.14 0.04
C CYS A 24 -3.87 7.18 0.19
N HIS A 25 -3.83 7.96 1.27
CA HIS A 25 -4.87 8.95 1.52
C HIS A 25 -4.77 10.15 0.57
N VAL A 26 -5.89 10.87 0.41
CA VAL A 26 -5.93 12.20 -0.24
C VAL A 26 -4.92 13.15 0.40
N HIS A 27 -4.25 13.98 -0.41
CA HIS A 27 -3.17 14.88 0.03
C HIS A 27 -2.08 14.15 0.82
N PRO A 28 -1.35 13.24 0.17
CA PRO A 28 -0.43 12.33 0.85
C PRO A 28 0.78 13.08 1.43
N ASP A 29 1.21 12.65 2.60
CA ASP A 29 2.40 13.16 3.26
C ASP A 29 3.62 12.22 3.06
N GLY A 30 4.69 12.45 3.82
CA GLY A 30 5.91 11.66 3.72
C GLY A 30 5.73 10.20 4.13
N ASP A 31 4.85 9.89 5.09
CA ASP A 31 4.59 8.51 5.52
C ASP A 31 3.83 7.74 4.44
N SER A 32 2.75 8.35 3.94
CA SER A 32 1.98 7.82 2.82
C SER A 32 2.81 7.54 1.57
N ILE A 33 3.61 8.51 1.12
CA ILE A 33 4.42 8.36 -0.11
C ILE A 33 5.57 7.39 0.11
N GLY A 34 6.28 7.48 1.24
CA GLY A 34 7.35 6.56 1.57
C GLY A 34 6.85 5.11 1.61
N SER A 35 5.71 4.87 2.25
CA SER A 35 5.05 3.58 2.32
C SER A 35 4.64 3.06 0.94
N LEU A 36 4.03 3.92 0.11
CA LEU A 36 3.62 3.62 -1.26
C LEU A 36 4.80 3.15 -2.11
N LEU A 37 5.89 3.92 -2.10
CA LEU A 37 7.08 3.60 -2.87
C LEU A 37 7.78 2.35 -2.35
N ALA A 38 7.96 2.20 -1.05
CA ALA A 38 8.61 1.02 -0.46
C ALA A 38 7.86 -0.27 -0.81
N MET A 39 6.54 -0.31 -0.62
CA MET A 39 5.71 -1.46 -0.97
C MET A 39 5.74 -1.72 -2.48
N GLY A 40 5.51 -0.69 -3.29
CA GLY A 40 5.39 -0.86 -4.73
C GLY A 40 6.68 -1.31 -5.39
N LEU A 41 7.81 -0.68 -5.07
CA LEU A 41 9.12 -1.04 -5.60
C LEU A 41 9.54 -2.46 -5.17
N SER A 42 9.27 -2.85 -3.93
CA SER A 42 9.60 -4.19 -3.42
C SER A 42 8.80 -5.29 -4.13
N LEU A 43 7.51 -5.04 -4.37
CA LEU A 43 6.65 -5.96 -5.11
C LEU A 43 7.06 -6.03 -6.60
N GLU A 44 7.37 -4.90 -7.24
CA GLU A 44 7.92 -4.88 -8.61
C GLU A 44 9.20 -5.72 -8.71
N LYS A 45 10.14 -5.56 -7.77
CA LYS A 45 11.39 -6.34 -7.70
C LYS A 45 11.15 -7.82 -7.47
N SER A 46 10.02 -8.18 -6.89
CA SER A 46 9.56 -9.57 -6.73
C SER A 46 8.86 -10.13 -7.98
N GLY A 47 8.90 -9.40 -9.10
CA GLY A 47 8.29 -9.80 -10.37
C GLY A 47 6.77 -9.62 -10.42
N LYS A 48 6.19 -8.83 -9.51
CA LYS A 48 4.76 -8.51 -9.50
C LYS A 48 4.46 -7.34 -10.45
N LEU A 49 3.24 -7.29 -10.97
CA LEU A 49 2.73 -6.13 -11.70
C LEU A 49 2.08 -5.17 -10.70
N VAL A 50 2.56 -3.94 -10.66
CA VAL A 50 2.17 -2.96 -9.65
C VAL A 50 1.86 -1.62 -10.31
N ASP A 51 0.73 -1.03 -9.91
CA ASP A 51 0.43 0.37 -10.18
C ASP A 51 0.41 1.11 -8.84
N MET A 52 1.39 1.99 -8.63
CA MET A 52 1.42 2.94 -7.51
C MET A 52 0.65 4.20 -7.89
N ILE A 53 -0.46 4.49 -7.22
CA ILE A 53 -1.43 5.49 -7.67
C ILE A 53 -1.32 6.77 -6.84
N LEU A 54 -1.04 7.87 -7.54
CA LEU A 54 -1.12 9.25 -7.07
C LEU A 54 -1.94 10.07 -8.08
N PRO A 55 -3.28 10.14 -7.94
CA PRO A 55 -4.16 10.73 -8.95
C PRO A 55 -3.85 12.20 -9.28
N GLU A 56 -3.45 12.98 -8.28
CA GLU A 56 -3.06 14.40 -8.45
C GLU A 56 -1.63 14.57 -9.01
N GLY A 57 -0.93 13.47 -9.27
CA GLY A 57 0.46 13.45 -9.73
C GLY A 57 1.48 13.49 -8.60
N GLU A 58 2.75 13.51 -8.99
CA GLU A 58 3.90 13.53 -8.08
C GLU A 58 3.99 14.88 -7.34
N PRO A 59 3.93 14.91 -5.99
CA PRO A 59 4.09 16.17 -5.29
C PRO A 59 5.56 16.60 -5.32
N LEU A 60 5.82 17.81 -5.82
CA LEU A 60 7.17 18.35 -6.06
C LEU A 60 8.13 18.23 -4.86
N LEU A 61 7.59 18.33 -3.64
CA LEU A 61 8.34 18.20 -2.40
C LEU A 61 9.07 16.85 -2.30
N PHE A 62 8.53 15.80 -2.91
CA PHE A 62 9.03 14.43 -2.81
C PHE A 62 9.75 13.94 -4.08
N ASN A 63 10.05 14.84 -5.03
CA ASN A 63 10.76 14.49 -6.27
C ASN A 63 12.16 13.90 -6.04
N PHE A 64 12.73 14.08 -4.84
CA PHE A 64 14.00 13.48 -4.46
C PHE A 64 13.90 11.99 -4.10
N LEU A 65 12.69 11.47 -3.88
CA LEU A 65 12.49 10.08 -3.49
C LEU A 65 12.68 9.13 -4.68
N PRO A 66 13.45 8.04 -4.50
CA PRO A 66 13.65 7.07 -5.57
C PRO A 66 12.33 6.40 -5.96
N GLY A 67 12.05 6.34 -7.26
CA GLY A 67 10.87 5.67 -7.80
C GLY A 67 9.59 6.51 -7.79
N ILE A 68 9.61 7.75 -7.31
CA ILE A 68 8.44 8.66 -7.38
C ILE A 68 7.91 8.81 -8.81
N ASN A 69 8.82 8.84 -9.78
CA ASN A 69 8.56 8.92 -11.21
C ASN A 69 7.90 7.67 -11.83
N LYS A 70 7.73 6.60 -11.04
CA LYS A 70 6.99 5.40 -11.44
C LYS A 70 5.52 5.43 -11.00
N THR A 71 5.13 6.40 -10.19
CA THR A 71 3.74 6.57 -9.80
C THR A 71 2.89 6.97 -11.01
N LYS A 72 1.59 6.69 -10.95
CA LYS A 72 0.64 6.94 -12.03
C LYS A 72 -0.58 7.66 -11.50
N SER A 73 -1.15 8.56 -12.29
CA SER A 73 -2.42 9.20 -11.93
C SER A 73 -3.62 8.26 -12.08
N VAL A 74 -3.51 7.24 -12.94
CA VAL A 74 -4.58 6.29 -13.22
C VAL A 74 -4.01 4.88 -13.26
N SER A 75 -4.77 3.92 -12.71
CA SER A 75 -4.44 2.50 -12.84
C SER A 75 -4.67 2.04 -14.27
N THR A 76 -3.66 1.39 -14.82
CA THR A 76 -3.66 0.74 -16.13
C THR A 76 -3.93 -0.76 -16.05
N LEU A 77 -3.89 -1.31 -14.83
CA LEU A 77 -4.13 -2.73 -14.57
C LEU A 77 -5.51 -2.98 -13.95
N GLN A 78 -6.04 -4.18 -14.21
CA GLN A 78 -7.13 -4.78 -13.42
C GLN A 78 -6.51 -5.56 -12.27
N PRO A 79 -6.54 -5.03 -11.02
CA PRO A 79 -5.86 -5.66 -9.92
C PRO A 79 -6.60 -6.88 -9.42
N GLU A 80 -5.84 -7.78 -8.81
CA GLU A 80 -6.35 -8.84 -7.94
C GLU A 80 -6.43 -8.36 -6.50
N VAL A 81 -5.52 -7.45 -6.12
CA VAL A 81 -5.42 -6.87 -4.79
C VAL A 81 -5.25 -5.36 -4.90
N VAL A 82 -6.04 -4.63 -4.13
CA VAL A 82 -5.81 -3.22 -3.84
C VAL A 82 -5.21 -3.12 -2.44
N ILE A 83 -4.08 -2.42 -2.32
CA ILE A 83 -3.46 -2.11 -1.04
C ILE A 83 -3.71 -0.64 -0.73
N SER A 84 -4.41 -0.41 0.37
CA SER A 84 -4.59 0.90 0.98
C SER A 84 -3.53 1.09 2.05
N LEU A 85 -2.72 2.13 1.92
CA LEU A 85 -1.70 2.50 2.90
C LEU A 85 -2.12 3.77 3.62
N ASP A 86 -1.91 3.80 4.93
CA ASP A 86 -2.01 5.01 5.74
C ASP A 86 -3.41 5.67 5.69
N CYS A 87 -4.46 4.85 5.54
CA CYS A 87 -5.85 5.32 5.48
C CYS A 87 -6.67 4.76 6.64
N ALA A 88 -7.14 5.65 7.52
CA ALA A 88 -8.08 5.29 8.58
C ALA A 88 -9.50 4.96 8.07
N GLU A 89 -9.89 5.56 6.95
CA GLU A 89 -11.23 5.45 6.38
C GLU A 89 -11.22 5.27 4.86
N ARG A 90 -12.17 4.50 4.34
CA ARG A 90 -12.29 4.21 2.90
C ARG A 90 -12.50 5.45 2.05
N SER A 91 -13.17 6.46 2.62
CA SER A 91 -13.44 7.77 2.01
C SER A 91 -12.17 8.56 1.69
N ARG A 92 -11.08 8.31 2.44
CA ARG A 92 -9.79 8.98 2.24
C ARG A 92 -8.90 8.29 1.21
N LEU A 93 -9.11 7.01 0.93
CA LEU A 93 -8.31 6.26 -0.05
C LEU A 93 -8.47 6.87 -1.45
N HIS A 94 -7.38 7.44 -1.95
CA HIS A 94 -7.37 8.22 -3.18
C HIS A 94 -6.95 7.36 -4.38
N ILE A 95 -7.83 6.47 -4.80
CA ILE A 95 -7.68 5.60 -5.98
C ILE A 95 -8.92 5.73 -6.86
N PRO A 96 -8.81 5.77 -8.20
CA PRO A 96 -9.96 5.80 -9.10
C PRO A 96 -10.94 4.64 -8.85
N PRO A 97 -12.26 4.89 -8.80
CA PRO A 97 -13.26 3.86 -8.49
C PRO A 97 -13.28 2.71 -9.51
N GLU A 98 -12.84 2.96 -10.74
CA GLU A 98 -12.75 1.98 -11.83
C GLU A 98 -11.87 0.77 -11.45
N VAL A 99 -10.88 0.98 -10.57
CA VAL A 99 -9.99 -0.06 -10.03
C VAL A 99 -10.79 -1.15 -9.30
N PHE A 100 -11.95 -0.81 -8.74
CA PHE A 100 -12.78 -1.75 -7.97
C PHE A 100 -13.78 -2.53 -8.84
N THR A 101 -13.87 -2.24 -10.14
CA THR A 101 -14.79 -2.95 -11.05
C THR A 101 -14.47 -4.44 -11.18
N SER A 102 -13.19 -4.82 -11.04
CA SER A 102 -12.75 -6.23 -11.01
C SER A 102 -13.02 -6.93 -9.67
N LYS A 103 -13.59 -6.23 -8.68
CA LYS A 103 -13.78 -6.70 -7.30
C LYS A 103 -12.48 -7.25 -6.69
N PRO A 104 -11.39 -6.47 -6.69
CA PRO A 104 -10.14 -6.89 -6.08
C PRO A 104 -10.30 -7.05 -4.56
N LEU A 105 -9.44 -7.86 -3.96
CA LEU A 105 -9.31 -7.93 -2.51
C LEU A 105 -8.74 -6.60 -1.99
N LEU A 106 -9.38 -5.94 -1.01
CA LEU A 106 -8.86 -4.73 -0.38
C LEU A 106 -8.12 -5.07 0.91
N VAL A 107 -6.83 -4.76 0.92
CA VAL A 107 -5.95 -4.86 2.09
C VAL A 107 -5.69 -3.46 2.63
N ASN A 108 -6.02 -3.20 3.89
CA ASN A 108 -5.70 -1.95 4.56
C ASN A 108 -4.50 -2.13 5.50
N ILE A 109 -3.46 -1.31 5.34
CA ILE A 109 -2.28 -1.27 6.20
C ILE A 109 -2.17 0.14 6.75
N ASP A 110 -2.30 0.28 8.06
CA ASP A 110 -2.40 1.59 8.69
C ASP A 110 -1.96 1.55 10.17
N HIS A 111 -1.74 2.72 10.76
CA HIS A 111 -1.37 2.88 12.15
C HIS A 111 -2.29 3.84 12.93
N HIS A 112 -3.27 4.46 12.28
CA HIS A 112 -4.19 5.36 12.96
C HIS A 112 -5.09 4.61 13.97
N ILE A 113 -5.16 5.09 15.21
CA ILE A 113 -6.09 4.58 16.23
C ILE A 113 -7.55 4.71 15.78
N SER A 114 -7.86 5.71 14.96
CA SER A 114 -9.20 5.97 14.41
C SER A 114 -9.58 5.05 13.24
N ASN A 115 -8.70 4.13 12.82
CA ASN A 115 -8.96 3.27 11.67
C ASN A 115 -10.22 2.41 11.86
N THR A 116 -11.04 2.39 10.81
CA THR A 116 -12.37 1.75 10.80
C THR A 116 -12.36 0.27 10.40
N GLY A 117 -11.21 -0.26 9.96
CA GLY A 117 -11.07 -1.64 9.50
C GLY A 117 -11.80 -1.93 8.19
N PHE A 118 -11.78 -0.99 7.24
CA PHE A 118 -12.62 -1.05 6.05
C PHE A 118 -12.19 -2.04 4.95
N GLY A 119 -11.00 -2.62 5.03
CA GLY A 119 -10.56 -3.66 4.08
C GLY A 119 -11.14 -5.03 4.43
N GLU A 120 -11.17 -5.97 3.48
CA GLU A 120 -11.42 -7.38 3.82
C GLU A 120 -10.25 -7.99 4.62
N VAL A 121 -9.06 -7.39 4.50
CA VAL A 121 -7.90 -7.68 5.37
C VAL A 121 -7.36 -6.39 5.93
N ASN A 122 -7.19 -6.33 7.24
CA ASN A 122 -6.71 -5.14 7.95
C ASN A 122 -5.46 -5.51 8.77
N LEU A 123 -4.34 -4.90 8.43
CA LEU A 123 -3.11 -4.90 9.21
C LEU A 123 -2.96 -3.51 9.84
N VAL A 124 -3.59 -3.32 11.00
CA VAL A 124 -3.61 -2.04 11.70
C VAL A 124 -2.83 -2.18 13.00
N ILE A 125 -1.73 -1.44 13.14
CA ILE A 125 -0.86 -1.47 14.32
C ILE A 125 -0.80 -0.05 14.91
N SER A 126 -1.70 0.24 15.86
CA SER A 126 -1.84 1.58 16.44
C SER A 126 -0.62 2.09 17.21
N ASP A 127 0.22 1.17 17.68
CA ASP A 127 1.44 1.47 18.42
C ASP A 127 2.65 1.72 17.49
N ALA A 128 2.48 1.56 16.17
CA ALA A 128 3.52 1.88 15.20
C ALA A 128 3.62 3.39 15.00
N ALA A 129 4.85 3.89 14.86
CA ALA A 129 5.09 5.32 14.68
C ALA A 129 4.58 5.85 13.32
N ALA A 130 4.52 4.97 12.32
CA ALA A 130 4.23 5.29 10.93
C ALA A 130 3.74 4.04 10.17
N ALA A 131 2.94 4.21 9.13
CA ALA A 131 2.61 3.15 8.18
C ALA A 131 3.88 2.56 7.53
N GLY A 132 4.89 3.39 7.28
CA GLY A 132 6.17 2.96 6.71
C GLY A 132 6.92 1.96 7.59
N GLN A 133 6.78 2.07 8.92
CA GLN A 133 7.33 1.07 9.86
C GLN A 133 6.65 -0.29 9.66
N ILE A 134 5.33 -0.31 9.50
CA ILE A 134 4.56 -1.54 9.29
C ILE A 134 4.92 -2.17 7.95
N VAL A 135 5.02 -1.34 6.89
CA VAL A 135 5.45 -1.79 5.56
C VAL A 135 6.85 -2.40 5.61
N TYR A 136 7.81 -1.74 6.25
CA TYR A 136 9.17 -2.29 6.43
C TYR A 136 9.14 -3.67 7.09
N GLN A 137 8.46 -3.80 8.24
CA GLN A 137 8.35 -5.07 8.97
C GLN A 137 7.68 -6.15 8.11
N LEU A 138 6.65 -5.78 7.36
CA LEU A 138 5.92 -6.71 6.50
C LEU A 138 6.79 -7.24 5.36
N LEU A 139 7.56 -6.38 4.71
CA LEU A 139 8.46 -6.75 3.63
C LEU A 139 9.62 -7.62 4.14
N ASP A 140 10.24 -7.22 5.26
CA ASP A 140 11.34 -7.95 5.89
C ASP A 140 10.90 -9.35 6.33
N LEU A 141 9.82 -9.47 7.11
CA LEU A 141 9.26 -10.76 7.54
C LEU A 141 8.80 -11.62 6.35
N GLY A 142 8.32 -10.98 5.28
CA GLY A 142 7.89 -11.66 4.07
C GLY A 142 9.03 -12.18 3.20
N GLY A 143 10.26 -11.71 3.41
CA GLY A 143 11.41 -11.96 2.55
C GLY A 143 11.33 -11.26 1.20
N PHE A 144 10.66 -10.10 1.15
CA PHE A 144 10.58 -9.29 -0.06
C PHE A 144 11.85 -8.44 -0.23
N PRO A 145 12.29 -8.14 -1.46
CA PRO A 145 13.49 -7.34 -1.70
C PRO A 145 13.41 -5.95 -1.07
N LEU A 146 14.42 -5.60 -0.30
CA LEU A 146 14.65 -4.25 0.23
C LEU A 146 15.98 -3.73 -0.32
N ASP A 147 15.99 -2.46 -0.68
CA ASP A 147 17.16 -1.79 -1.24
C ASP A 147 18.11 -1.43 -0.10
N SER A 148 19.40 -1.67 -0.30
CA SER A 148 20.47 -1.31 0.63
C SER A 148 21.00 0.09 0.38
#